data_AF-A0A2Z6SN63-F1
#
_entry.id   AF-A0A2Z6SN63-F1
#
_cell.length_a   1.000
_cell.length_b   1.000
_cell.length_c   1.000
_cell.angle_alpha   90.00
_cell.angle_beta   90.00
_cell.angle_gamma   90.00
#
_symmetry.space_group_name_H-M   'P 1'
#
loop_
_entity.id
_entity.type
_entity.pdbx_description
1 polymer ?
#
loop_
_entity_poly.entity_id
_entity_poly.type
_entity_poly.pdbx_seq_one_letter_code
_entity_poly.pdbx_strand_id
1 'polypeptide(L)' 'MDNGPVTMLSTIHQINNENENQIERIQRQPRKTSTNAAKVRAIFGTLSKKTLPIPVIIDDYNYFMGGVDIADQL' A
#
# COMPACT_ATOMS: atom_id res chain seq x y z
N MET A 1 -15.65 4.51 -12.14
CA MET A 1 -14.30 4.00 -11.78
C MET A 1 -14.51 2.61 -11.22
N ASP A 2 -13.88 1.61 -11.81
CA ASP A 2 -14.01 0.21 -11.40
C ASP A 2 -13.10 -0.07 -10.19
N ASN A 3 -13.68 -0.60 -9.12
CA ASN A 3 -13.00 -1.02 -7.89
C ASN A 3 -13.08 -2.54 -7.67
N GLY A 4 -13.56 -3.30 -8.67
CA GLY A 4 -13.69 -4.75 -8.63
C GLY A 4 -12.45 -5.49 -8.12
N PRO A 5 -11.23 -5.11 -8.54
CA PRO A 5 -10.00 -5.72 -8.03
C PRO A 5 -9.77 -5.48 -6.52
N VAL A 6 -10.06 -4.27 -6.02
CA VAL A 6 -9.94 -3.94 -4.58
C VAL A 6 -10.96 -4.74 -3.77
N THR A 7 -12.19 -4.85 -4.28
CA THR A 7 -13.27 -5.61 -3.65
C THR A 7 -12.94 -7.11 -3.59
N MET A 8 -12.44 -7.70 -4.68
CA MET A 8 -12.01 -9.10 -4.70
C MET A 8 -10.85 -9.36 -3.73
N LEU A 9 -9.81 -8.51 -3.73
CA LEU A 9 -8.66 -8.69 -2.84
C LEU A 9 -9.02 -8.53 -1.36
N SER A 10 -9.96 -7.64 -1.02
CA SER A 10 -10.51 -7.50 0.33
C SER A 10 -11.41 -8.66 0.77
N THR A 11 -11.91 -9.46 -0.18
CA THR A 11 -12.71 -10.66 0.11
C THR A 11 -11.81 -11.87 0.37
N ILE A 12 -10.69 -11.99 -0.37
CA ILE A 12 -9.71 -13.09 -0.21
C ILE A 12 -8.93 -12.93 1.09
N HIS A 13 -8.46 -11.72 1.37
CA HIS A 13 -7.76 -11.42 2.59
C HIS A 13 -8.76 -10.93 3.62
N GLN A 14 -9.13 -11.79 4.57
CA GLN A 14 -9.93 -11.37 5.70
C GLN A 14 -9.18 -10.23 6.42
N ILE A 15 -9.75 -9.02 6.41
CA ILE A 15 -9.26 -7.88 7.20
C ILE A 15 -9.66 -8.11 8.67
N ASN A 16 -9.40 -9.31 9.18
CA ASN A 16 -9.51 -9.61 10.59
C ASN A 16 -8.24 -9.06 11.24
N ASN A 17 -8.41 -8.38 12.37
CA ASN A 17 -7.42 -7.56 13.07
C ASN A 17 -6.28 -8.38 13.69
N GLU A 18 -5.57 -9.17 12.89
CA GLU A 18 -4.44 -9.96 13.33
C GLU A 18 -3.23 -9.58 12.47
N ASN A 19 -2.09 -9.37 13.13
CA ASN A 19 -0.82 -8.95 12.54
C ASN A 19 -0.28 -9.94 11.48
N GLU A 20 -0.99 -11.03 11.22
CA GLU A 20 -0.69 -12.07 10.24
C GLU A 20 -0.80 -11.59 8.79
N ASN A 21 -1.55 -10.51 8.55
CA ASN A 21 -1.75 -9.94 7.21
C ASN A 21 -0.94 -8.67 6.95
N GLN A 22 0.20 -8.48 7.62
CA GLN A 22 1.11 -7.36 7.39
C GLN A 22 2.49 -7.81 6.91
N ILE A 23 3.05 -7.11 5.94
CA ILE A 23 4.39 -7.33 5.39
C ILE A 23 5.23 -6.05 5.52
N GLU A 24 6.51 -6.20 5.88
CA GLU A 24 7.44 -5.07 5.93
C GLU A 24 7.87 -4.65 4.53
N ARG A 25 7.63 -3.37 4.20
CA ARG A 25 8.11 -2.77 2.94
C ARG A 25 8.79 -1.44 3.19
N ILE A 26 9.81 -1.13 2.39
CA ILE A 26 10.45 0.18 2.38
C ILE A 26 9.50 1.17 1.70
N GLN A 27 8.95 2.08 2.49
CA GLN A 27 8.06 3.13 2.01
C GLN A 27 8.81 4.46 1.88
N ARG A 28 8.35 5.31 0.94
CA ARG A 28 8.85 6.69 0.78
C ARG A 28 7.98 7.64 1.60
N GLN A 29 8.62 8.66 2.18
CA GLN A 29 7.90 9.69 2.92
C GLN A 29 6.91 10.41 1.97
N PRO A 30 5.63 10.55 2.36
CA PRO A 30 4.64 11.18 1.50
C PRO A 30 4.92 12.67 1.29
N ARG A 31 4.46 13.19 0.13
CA ARG A 31 4.56 14.61 -0.22
C ARG A 31 3.74 15.46 0.76
N LYS A 32 4.18 16.71 0.99
CA LYS A 32 3.52 17.66 1.90
C LYS A 32 2.05 17.94 1.52
N THR A 33 1.71 17.79 0.24
CA THR A 33 0.37 18.04 -0.31
C THR A 33 -0.60 16.87 -0.12
N SER A 34 -0.17 15.72 0.42
CA SER A 34 -1.08 14.61 0.71
C SER A 34 -2.02 14.98 1.86
N THR A 35 -3.29 14.60 1.76
CA THR A 35 -4.34 14.90 2.74
C THR A 35 -3.95 14.55 4.18
N ASN A 36 -3.20 13.47 4.37
CA ASN A 36 -2.76 12.99 5.69
C ASN A 36 -1.25 13.17 5.93
N ALA A 37 -0.59 14.04 5.15
CA ALA A 37 0.86 14.21 5.17
C ALA A 37 1.40 14.53 6.57
N ALA A 38 0.73 15.41 7.34
CA ALA A 38 1.21 15.83 8.65
C ALA A 38 1.40 14.65 9.62
N LYS A 39 0.38 13.78 9.72
CA LYS A 39 0.39 12.60 10.60
C LYS A 39 1.41 11.56 10.12
N VAL A 40 1.38 11.23 8.84
CA VAL A 40 2.25 10.18 8.30
C VAL A 40 3.71 10.63 8.31
N ARG A 41 4.01 11.88 7.95
CA ARG A 41 5.39 12.39 7.97
C ARG A 41 6.00 12.41 9.36
N ALA A 42 5.20 12.60 10.43
CA ALA A 42 5.69 12.49 11.81
C ALA A 42 6.26 11.09 12.11
N ILE A 43 5.67 10.03 11.55
CA ILE A 43 6.16 8.65 11.68
C ILE A 43 7.52 8.48 10.99
N PHE A 44 7.75 9.19 9.88
CA PHE A 44 9.02 9.18 9.14
C PHE A 44 10.09 10.07 9.78
N GLY A 45 9.71 11.12 10.50
CA GLY A 45 10.64 12.11 11.04
C GLY A 45 11.47 12.78 9.94
N THR A 46 12.79 12.71 10.07
CA THR A 46 13.75 13.25 9.11
C THR A 46 14.06 12.28 7.95
N LEU A 47 13.61 11.02 8.04
CA LEU A 47 13.92 10.02 7.04
C LEU A 47 13.04 10.16 5.80
N SER A 48 13.66 10.10 4.61
CA SER A 48 12.95 10.11 3.33
C SER A 48 12.35 8.74 2.97
N LYS A 49 12.85 7.67 3.58
CA LYS A 49 12.36 6.29 3.45
C LYS A 49 12.38 5.59 4.80
N LYS A 50 11.42 4.70 5.05
CA LYS A 50 11.32 3.93 6.29
C LYS A 50 10.67 2.58 6.02
N THR A 51 11.16 1.53 6.67
CA THR A 51 10.49 0.22 6.67
C THR A 51 9.24 0.32 7.54
N LEU A 52 8.08 0.06 6.95
CA LEU A 52 6.80 0.09 7.63
C LEU A 52 6.01 -1.16 7.26
N PRO A 53 5.26 -1.75 8.22
CA PRO A 53 4.33 -2.81 7.90
C PRO A 53 3.18 -2.24 7.08
N ILE A 54 2.85 -2.91 5.97
CA ILE A 54 1.67 -2.63 5.16
C ILE A 54 0.80 -3.88 5.09
N PRO A 55 -0.52 -3.75 4.93
CA PRO A 55 -1.38 -4.91 4.69
C PRO A 55 -0.97 -5.64 3.41
N VAL A 56 -0.92 -6.98 3.45
CA VAL A 56 -0.58 -7.84 2.30
C VAL A 56 -1.49 -7.55 1.11
N ILE A 57 -2.78 -7.27 1.35
CA ILE A 57 -3.75 -6.82 0.33
C ILE A 57 -3.23 -5.66 -0.52
N ILE A 58 -2.63 -4.67 0.14
CA ILE A 58 -2.13 -3.45 -0.53
C ILE A 58 -0.87 -3.77 -1.32
N ASP A 59 -0.01 -4.65 -0.79
CA ASP A 59 1.18 -5.11 -1.48
C ASP A 59 0.82 -5.91 -2.74
N ASP A 60 -0.10 -6.86 -2.61
CA ASP A 60 -0.61 -7.68 -3.70
C ASP A 60 -1.31 -6.82 -4.75
N TYR A 61 -2.18 -5.89 -4.33
CA TYR A 61 -2.82 -4.95 -5.26
C TYR A 61 -1.78 -4.18 -6.07
N ASN A 62 -0.76 -3.63 -5.42
CA ASN A 62 0.29 -2.87 -6.11
C ASN A 62 1.13 -3.77 -7.04
N TYR A 63 1.39 -5.02 -6.65
CA TYR A 63 2.12 -5.98 -7.48
C TYR A 63 1.32 -6.36 -8.74
N PHE A 64 0.05 -6.74 -8.56
CA PHE A 64 -0.81 -7.14 -9.68
C PHE A 64 -1.18 -5.95 -10.58
N MET A 65 -1.51 -4.78 -10.02
CA MET A 65 -1.78 -3.58 -10.82
C MET A 65 -0.53 -3.05 -11.52
N GLY A 66 0.63 -3.09 -10.87
CA GLY A 66 1.90 -2.76 -11.51
C GLY A 66 2.24 -3.73 -12.65
N GLY A 67 1.85 -5.00 -12.55
CA GLY A 67 2.00 -5.98 -13.62
C GLY A 67 1.05 -5.74 -14.81
N VAL A 68 -0.19 -5.33 -14.55
CA VAL A 68 -1.17 -4.99 -15.59
C VAL A 68 -0.73 -3.77 -16.41
N ASP A 69 -0.23 -2.71 -15.76
CA ASP A 69 0.26 -1.49 -16.44
C ASP A 69 1.54 -1.74 -17.28
N ILE A 70 2.34 -2.74 -16.91
CA ILE A 70 3.52 -3.18 -17.71
C ILE A 70 3.10 -4.07 -18.89
N ALA A 71 2.08 -4.90 -18.74
CA ALA A 71 1.60 -5.78 -19.81
C ALA A 71 0.79 -5.05 -20.89
N ASP A 72 0.12 -3.94 -20.55
CA ASP A 72 -0.66 -3.10 -21.48
C ASP A 72 0.19 -2.06 -22.23
N GLN A 73 1.50 -2.01 -21.96
CA GLN A 73 2.47 -1.16 -22.67
C GLN A 73 3.21 -1.86 -23.83
N LEU A 74 2.79 -3.08 -24.22
CA LEU A 74 3.36 -3.85 -25.34
C LEU A 74 2.44 -3.88 -26.57
#